data_AF-A0A8H7BSY8-F1
#
_entry.id   AF-A0A8H7BSY8-F1
#
_cell.length_a   1.000
_cell.length_b   1.000
_cell.length_c   1.000
_cell.angle_alpha   90.00
_cell.angle_beta   90.00
_cell.angle_gamma   90.00
#
_symmetry.space_group_name_H-M   'P 1'
#
loop_
_entity.id
_entity.type
_entity.pdbx_description
1 polymer ?
#
loop_
_entity_poly.entity_id
_entity_poly.type
_entity_poly.pdbx_seq_one_letter_code
_entity_poly.pdbx_strand_id
1 'polypeptide(L)'
;MEESNKWKYILIGGTLFLYAASVTLTGVMYGFFATNGCSLNQFFVTFNLVLCILITLLCVAPAVQDANSRSGLAQASIVVIYCTYLVLSAVVNEPSDKQCNPLHRAQGTQTTTVVMGAIFTFLAVAYSTSRAATQGDKLSSPSREHLLASVETGVMPRSALDDDHDELDDEQDGAMYSYSFFHFVFAIAAMYVAMLLTNWYVSTAK
;
A
#
# COMPACT_ATOMS: atom_id res chain seq x y z
N MET A 1 -10.37 12.46 27.68
CA MET A 1 -8.99 12.95 27.48
C MET A 1 -7.98 11.82 27.43
N GLU A 2 -8.08 10.78 28.28
CA GLU A 2 -7.19 9.59 28.20
C GLU A 2 -7.19 8.89 26.84
N GLU A 3 -8.34 8.67 26.22
CA GLU A 3 -8.44 7.98 24.92
C GLU A 3 -7.69 8.71 23.79
N SER A 4 -7.81 10.04 23.69
CA SER A 4 -7.10 10.85 22.68
C SER A 4 -5.57 10.77 22.87
N ASN A 5 -5.13 10.80 24.13
CA ASN A 5 -3.70 10.70 24.44
C ASN A 5 -3.15 9.30 24.13
N LYS A 6 -3.92 8.22 24.38
CA LYS A 6 -3.53 6.84 24.02
C LYS A 6 -3.28 6.70 22.52
N TRP A 7 -4.22 7.15 21.68
CA TRP A 7 -4.05 7.09 20.21
C TRP A 7 -2.88 7.92 19.71
N LYS A 8 -2.66 9.09 20.31
CA LYS A 8 -1.49 9.92 20.01
C LYS A 8 -0.18 9.20 20.35
N TYR A 9 -0.08 8.57 21.52
CA TYR A 9 1.12 7.80 21.89
C TYR A 9 1.33 6.59 20.98
N ILE A 10 0.28 5.87 20.62
CA ILE A 10 0.34 4.75 19.67
C ILE A 10 0.85 5.23 18.31
N LEU A 11 0.33 6.35 17.82
CA LEU A 11 0.74 6.92 16.53
C LEU A 11 2.21 7.35 16.53
N ILE A 12 2.64 8.07 17.56
CA ILE A 12 4.02 8.55 17.69
C ILE A 12 4.98 7.36 17.87
N GLY A 13 4.63 6.43 18.76
CA GLY A 13 5.42 5.23 19.03
C GLY A 13 5.56 4.34 17.80
N GLY A 14 4.46 4.09 17.08
CA GLY A 14 4.47 3.32 15.84
C GLY A 14 5.31 3.99 14.74
N THR A 15 5.18 5.30 14.59
CA THR A 15 5.98 6.06 13.61
C THR A 15 7.48 5.98 13.92
N LEU A 16 7.85 6.18 15.19
CA LEU A 16 9.24 6.08 15.64
C LEU A 16 9.80 4.67 15.45
N PHE A 17 9.00 3.65 15.78
CA PHE A 17 9.37 2.25 15.60
C PHE A 17 9.65 1.92 14.13
N LEU A 18 8.79 2.36 13.20
CA LEU A 18 8.99 2.10 11.77
C LEU A 18 10.26 2.77 11.22
N TYR A 19 10.54 4.01 11.63
CA TYR A 19 11.80 4.67 11.27
C TYR A 19 13.02 3.95 11.87
N ALA A 20 12.95 3.59 13.16
CA ALA A 20 14.02 2.86 13.81
C ALA A 20 14.31 1.52 13.11
N ALA A 21 13.26 0.75 12.81
CA ALA A 21 13.35 -0.50 12.06
C ALA A 21 13.98 -0.29 10.67
N SER A 22 13.60 0.77 9.96
CA SER A 22 14.16 1.11 8.64
C SER A 22 15.65 1.44 8.72
N VAL A 23 16.07 2.20 9.73
CA VAL A 23 17.49 2.54 9.95
C VAL A 23 18.29 1.30 10.33
N THR A 24 17.77 0.47 11.24
CA THR A 24 18.40 -0.80 11.62
C THR A 24 18.56 -1.72 10.41
N LEU A 25 17.51 -1.86 9.59
CA LEU A 25 17.56 -2.71 8.41
C LEU A 25 18.57 -2.19 7.37
N THR A 26 18.65 -0.87 7.20
CA THR A 26 19.67 -0.23 6.36
C THR A 26 21.08 -0.51 6.87
N GLY A 27 21.29 -0.46 8.20
CA GLY A 27 22.56 -0.83 8.83
C GLY A 27 22.94 -2.30 8.58
N VAL A 28 21.98 -3.22 8.70
CA VAL A 28 22.17 -4.64 8.38
C VAL A 28 22.57 -4.82 6.90
N MET A 29 21.92 -4.10 5.98
CA MET A 29 22.27 -4.14 4.56
C MET A 29 23.72 -3.68 4.31
N TYR A 30 24.17 -2.60 4.95
CA TYR A 30 25.57 -2.17 4.85
C TYR A 30 26.55 -3.16 5.47
N GLY A 31 26.21 -3.75 6.62
CA GLY A 31 27.10 -4.66 7.34
C GLY A 31 27.31 -6.00 6.64
N PHE A 32 26.26 -6.55 6.01
CA PHE A 32 26.29 -7.91 5.45
C PHE A 32 26.28 -7.97 3.93
N PHE A 33 25.63 -7.03 3.25
CA PHE A 33 25.34 -7.12 1.80
C PHE A 33 26.06 -6.08 0.96
N ALA A 34 26.50 -4.96 1.55
CA ALA A 34 27.15 -3.85 0.86
C ALA A 34 28.58 -3.57 1.35
N THR A 35 29.31 -4.64 1.68
CA THR A 35 30.73 -4.60 2.07
C THR A 35 31.65 -4.23 0.88
N ASN A 36 32.93 -4.01 1.15
CA ASN A 36 33.91 -3.60 0.14
C ASN A 36 33.96 -4.61 -1.02
N GLY A 37 33.67 -4.15 -2.24
CA GLY A 37 33.61 -4.98 -3.45
C GLY A 37 32.21 -5.18 -4.02
N CYS A 38 31.16 -4.87 -3.24
CA CYS A 38 29.76 -5.00 -3.63
C CYS A 38 29.15 -3.64 -4.02
N SER A 39 29.73 -2.98 -5.03
CA SER A 39 29.35 -1.61 -5.44
C SER A 39 27.89 -1.47 -5.88
N LEU A 40 27.30 -2.51 -6.47
CA LEU A 40 25.90 -2.53 -6.88
C LEU A 40 24.96 -2.45 -5.66
N ASN A 41 25.20 -3.30 -4.65
CA ASN A 41 24.43 -3.28 -3.41
C ASN A 41 24.64 -1.97 -2.66
N GLN A 42 25.87 -1.45 -2.62
CA GLN A 42 26.17 -0.13 -2.04
C GLN A 42 25.36 0.98 -2.72
N PHE A 43 25.31 0.99 -4.05
CA PHE A 43 24.52 1.97 -4.80
C PHE A 43 23.03 1.90 -4.43
N PHE A 44 22.40 0.73 -4.49
CA PHE A 44 20.97 0.60 -4.20
C PHE A 44 20.62 0.97 -2.76
N VAL A 45 21.44 0.54 -1.79
CA VAL A 45 21.22 0.87 -0.37
C VAL A 45 21.41 2.38 -0.14
N THR A 46 22.45 2.99 -0.71
CA THR A 46 22.71 4.44 -0.58
C THR A 46 21.62 5.26 -1.24
N PHE A 47 21.24 4.89 -2.46
CA PHE A 47 20.21 5.59 -3.23
C PHE A 47 18.86 5.54 -2.51
N ASN A 48 18.48 4.37 -1.98
CA ASN A 48 17.27 4.24 -1.17
C ASN A 48 17.32 5.10 0.10
N LEU A 49 18.46 5.12 0.81
CA LEU A 49 18.62 5.97 1.99
C LEU A 49 18.43 7.45 1.65
N VAL A 50 19.01 7.93 0.55
CA VAL A 50 18.83 9.31 0.08
C VAL A 50 17.36 9.59 -0.24
N LEU A 51 16.70 8.71 -0.99
CA LEU A 51 15.27 8.87 -1.30
C LEU A 51 14.38 8.89 -0.06
N CYS A 52 14.68 8.03 0.93
CA CYS A 52 13.95 7.98 2.20
C CYS A 52 14.13 9.28 3.02
N ILE A 53 15.31 9.87 3.01
CA ILE A 53 15.54 11.19 3.64
C ILE A 53 14.76 12.28 2.90
N LEU A 54 14.83 12.30 1.56
CA LEU A 54 14.14 13.30 0.74
C LEU A 54 12.62 13.24 0.93
N ILE A 55 12.00 12.06 0.88
CA ILE A 55 10.54 11.94 1.07
C ILE A 55 10.12 12.36 2.48
N THR A 56 10.92 12.02 3.50
CA THR A 56 10.66 12.44 4.88
C THR A 56 10.68 13.96 5.02
N LEU A 57 11.67 14.62 4.40
CA LEU A 57 11.75 16.09 4.40
C LEU A 57 10.59 16.74 3.63
N LEU A 58 10.22 16.19 2.47
CA LEU A 58 9.09 16.68 1.67
C LEU A 58 7.76 16.59 2.45
N CYS A 59 7.52 15.50 3.20
CA CYS A 59 6.31 15.36 4.00
C CYS A 59 6.24 16.33 5.20
N VAL A 60 7.38 16.89 5.63
CA VAL A 60 7.44 17.88 6.73
C VAL A 60 7.51 19.32 6.19
N ALA A 61 7.74 19.51 4.90
CA ALA A 61 7.87 20.82 4.30
C ALA A 61 6.56 21.63 4.46
N PRO A 62 6.62 22.89 4.92
CA PRO A 62 5.42 23.70 5.17
C PRO A 62 4.60 23.90 3.90
N ALA A 63 5.24 24.09 2.75
CA ALA A 63 4.56 24.21 1.46
C ALA A 63 3.68 22.99 1.11
N VAL A 64 4.07 21.78 1.55
CA VAL A 64 3.29 20.54 1.34
C VAL A 64 2.17 20.44 2.37
N GLN A 65 2.40 20.87 3.61
CA GLN A 65 1.39 20.85 4.67
C GLN A 65 0.27 21.87 4.44
N ASP A 66 0.61 23.04 3.88
CA ASP A 66 -0.37 24.07 3.49
C ASP A 66 -1.28 23.58 2.37
N ALA A 67 -0.74 22.77 1.44
CA ALA A 67 -1.53 22.13 0.39
C ALA A 67 -2.32 20.90 0.88
N ASN A 68 -1.78 20.15 1.86
CA ASN A 68 -2.42 18.96 2.42
C ASN A 68 -2.09 18.79 3.91
N SER A 69 -3.03 19.20 4.77
CA SER A 69 -2.93 19.11 6.23
C SER A 69 -2.91 17.68 6.78
N ARG A 70 -3.22 16.67 5.96
CA ARG A 70 -3.13 15.25 6.34
C ARG A 70 -1.75 14.66 6.10
N SER A 71 -0.86 15.36 5.40
CA SER A 71 0.52 14.94 5.17
C SER A 71 1.27 14.87 6.51
N GLY A 72 1.98 13.77 6.77
CA GLY A 72 2.67 13.61 8.04
C GLY A 72 3.68 12.46 8.09
N LEU A 73 4.48 12.45 9.15
CA LEU A 73 5.59 11.50 9.33
C LEU A 73 5.13 10.04 9.39
N ALA A 74 3.93 9.78 9.88
CA ALA A 74 3.37 8.43 9.98
C ALA A 74 3.09 7.79 8.60
N GLN A 75 2.69 8.59 7.62
CA GLN A 75 2.51 8.10 6.25
C GLN A 75 3.88 7.84 5.59
N ALA A 76 4.82 8.76 5.79
CA ALA A 76 6.18 8.63 5.27
C ALA A 76 6.91 7.41 5.85
N SER A 77 6.76 7.11 7.14
CA SER A 77 7.45 5.98 7.78
C SER A 77 7.05 4.63 7.20
N ILE A 78 5.78 4.45 6.81
CA ILE A 78 5.29 3.22 6.14
C ILE A 78 5.93 3.07 4.76
N VAL A 79 6.05 4.16 4.00
CA VAL A 79 6.71 4.14 2.69
C VAL A 79 8.19 3.83 2.84
N VAL A 80 8.86 4.48 3.79
CA VAL A 80 10.31 4.32 4.06
C VAL A 80 10.65 2.88 4.45
N ILE A 81 9.90 2.27 5.38
CA ILE A 81 10.15 0.86 5.75
C ILE A 81 9.85 -0.08 4.58
N TYR A 82 8.84 0.20 3.76
CA TYR A 82 8.49 -0.63 2.61
C TYR A 82 9.57 -0.57 1.52
N CYS A 83 10.04 0.63 1.17
CA CYS A 83 11.15 0.78 0.23
C CYS A 83 12.42 0.08 0.73
N THR A 84 12.72 0.21 2.02
CA THR A 84 13.86 -0.49 2.65
C THR A 84 13.70 -2.01 2.61
N TYR A 85 12.48 -2.53 2.83
CA TYR A 85 12.16 -3.94 2.65
C TYR A 85 12.38 -4.41 1.21
N LEU A 86 11.92 -3.65 0.21
CA LEU A 86 12.12 -4.00 -1.20
C LEU A 86 13.60 -4.08 -1.57
N VAL A 87 14.42 -3.13 -1.07
CA VAL A 87 15.87 -3.17 -1.28
C VAL A 87 16.51 -4.36 -0.57
N LEU A 88 16.09 -4.69 0.65
CA LEU A 88 16.52 -5.91 1.34
C LEU A 88 16.20 -7.15 0.51
N SER A 89 14.96 -7.26 0.01
CA SER A 89 14.55 -8.37 -0.85
C SER A 89 15.39 -8.45 -2.12
N ALA A 90 15.75 -7.32 -2.72
CA ALA A 90 16.62 -7.31 -3.89
C ALA A 90 18.03 -7.84 -3.56
N VAL A 91 18.68 -7.32 -2.52
CA VAL A 91 20.07 -7.73 -2.17
C VAL A 91 20.16 -9.16 -1.64
N VAL A 92 19.09 -9.70 -1.03
CA VAL A 92 18.99 -11.09 -0.58
C VAL A 92 18.80 -12.08 -1.76
N ASN A 93 18.33 -11.59 -2.92
CA ASN A 93 18.18 -12.40 -4.12
C ASN A 93 19.32 -12.22 -5.14
N GLU A 94 20.37 -11.47 -4.78
CA GLU A 94 21.56 -11.32 -5.62
C GLU A 94 22.25 -12.69 -5.82
N PRO A 95 22.55 -13.09 -7.07
CA PRO A 95 23.23 -14.34 -7.39
C PRO A 95 24.69 -14.36 -6.89
N SER A 96 25.23 -15.54 -6.65
CA SER A 96 26.48 -15.76 -5.90
C SER A 96 27.79 -15.40 -6.61
N ASP A 97 27.76 -14.59 -7.68
CA ASP A 97 28.94 -14.34 -8.52
C ASP A 97 30.09 -13.66 -7.78
N LYS A 98 29.78 -12.85 -6.75
CA LYS A 98 30.77 -12.08 -5.96
C LYS A 98 30.72 -12.35 -4.45
N GLN A 99 30.00 -13.38 -4.00
CA GLN A 99 29.76 -13.67 -2.57
C GLN A 99 29.26 -12.46 -1.75
N CYS A 100 28.57 -11.51 -2.37
CA CYS A 100 27.99 -10.34 -1.70
C CYS A 100 26.76 -10.69 -0.83
N ASN A 101 26.23 -11.91 -0.97
CA ASN A 101 25.03 -12.37 -0.29
C ASN A 101 25.35 -13.58 0.60
N PRO A 102 25.60 -13.37 1.90
CA PRO A 102 25.89 -14.48 2.83
C PRO A 102 24.69 -15.38 3.09
N LEU A 103 23.46 -14.93 2.77
CA LEU A 103 22.23 -15.69 2.96
C LEU A 103 21.88 -16.59 1.78
N HIS A 104 22.65 -16.59 0.70
CA HIS A 104 22.41 -17.43 -0.47
C HIS A 104 22.28 -18.92 -0.12
N ARG A 105 23.03 -19.41 0.87
CA ARG A 105 22.99 -20.82 1.31
C ARG A 105 21.94 -21.10 2.40
N ALA A 106 21.34 -20.07 2.99
CA ALA A 106 20.37 -20.15 4.09
C ALA A 106 18.92 -19.93 3.64
N GLN A 107 18.63 -19.99 2.33
CA GLN A 107 17.32 -19.79 1.69
C GLN A 107 16.22 -20.82 2.08
N GLY A 108 16.21 -21.34 3.31
CA GLY A 108 15.21 -22.26 3.84
C GLY A 108 13.96 -21.62 4.44
N THR A 109 13.89 -20.28 4.59
CA THR A 109 12.72 -19.57 5.17
C THR A 109 11.78 -19.02 4.09
N GLN A 110 11.42 -19.84 3.09
CA GLN A 110 10.58 -19.39 1.97
C GLN A 110 9.08 -19.36 2.35
N THR A 111 8.64 -20.29 3.19
CA THR A 111 7.22 -20.44 3.55
C THR A 111 6.68 -19.22 4.30
N THR A 112 7.47 -18.61 5.18
CA THR A 112 7.05 -17.45 5.98
C THR A 112 6.78 -16.23 5.11
N THR A 113 7.66 -15.94 4.14
CA THR A 113 7.51 -14.80 3.22
C THR A 113 6.32 -15.01 2.28
N VAL A 114 6.11 -16.24 1.79
CA VAL A 114 4.95 -16.60 0.97
C VAL A 114 3.64 -16.38 1.74
N VAL A 115 3.54 -16.90 2.96
CA VAL A 115 2.34 -16.77 3.80
C VAL A 115 2.07 -15.30 4.13
N MET A 116 3.09 -14.54 4.56
CA MET A 116 2.95 -13.11 4.86
C MET A 116 2.53 -12.31 3.62
N GLY A 117 3.14 -12.59 2.46
CA GLY A 117 2.81 -11.92 1.19
C GLY A 117 1.41 -12.25 0.69
N ALA A 118 0.97 -13.50 0.84
CA ALA A 118 -0.39 -13.92 0.49
C ALA A 118 -1.45 -13.25 1.37
N ILE A 119 -1.24 -13.19 2.68
CA ILE A 119 -2.14 -12.50 3.62
C ILE A 119 -2.21 -11.01 3.28
N PHE A 120 -1.06 -10.36 3.06
CA PHE A 120 -1.02 -8.95 2.69
C PHE A 120 -1.79 -8.68 1.39
N THR A 121 -1.56 -9.50 0.36
CA THR A 121 -2.25 -9.36 -0.93
C THR A 121 -3.76 -9.54 -0.77
N PHE A 122 -4.18 -10.54 0.01
CA PHE A 122 -5.59 -10.76 0.31
C PHE A 122 -6.22 -9.56 1.01
N LEU A 123 -5.59 -9.02 2.05
CA LEU A 123 -6.08 -7.86 2.78
C LEU A 123 -6.12 -6.60 1.91
N ALA A 124 -5.12 -6.38 1.07
CA ALA A 124 -5.07 -5.25 0.14
C ALA A 124 -6.21 -5.32 -0.89
N VAL A 125 -6.44 -6.51 -1.46
CA VAL A 125 -7.55 -6.76 -2.38
C VAL A 125 -8.89 -6.57 -1.66
N ALA A 126 -9.07 -7.16 -0.47
CA ALA A 126 -10.30 -7.04 0.32
C ALA A 126 -10.59 -5.58 0.72
N TYR A 127 -9.56 -4.81 1.07
CA TYR A 127 -9.71 -3.38 1.34
C TYR A 127 -10.08 -2.60 0.08
N SER A 128 -9.41 -2.89 -1.05
CA SER A 128 -9.71 -2.23 -2.33
C SER A 128 -11.14 -2.50 -2.79
N THR A 129 -11.62 -3.74 -2.67
CA THR A 129 -13.00 -4.11 -3.03
C THR A 129 -14.01 -3.48 -2.08
N SER A 130 -13.73 -3.47 -0.77
CA SER A 130 -14.61 -2.83 0.23
C SER A 130 -14.70 -1.31 0.03
N ARG A 131 -13.57 -0.67 -0.30
CA ARG A 131 -13.52 0.77 -0.62
C ARG A 131 -14.18 1.07 -1.96
N ALA A 132 -14.11 0.16 -2.92
CA ALA A 132 -14.87 0.24 -4.16
C ALA A 132 -16.37 0.13 -3.87
N ALA A 133 -16.83 -0.82 -3.07
CA ALA A 133 -18.26 -0.97 -2.74
C ALA A 133 -18.84 0.22 -1.95
N THR A 134 -18.12 0.74 -0.96
CA THR A 134 -18.60 1.82 -0.07
C THR A 134 -18.64 3.21 -0.70
N GLN A 135 -18.03 3.42 -1.87
CA GLN A 135 -18.16 4.69 -2.59
C GLN A 135 -19.55 4.84 -3.26
N GLY A 136 -20.32 3.76 -3.40
CA GLY A 136 -21.58 3.72 -4.16
C GLY A 136 -22.74 4.18 -3.31
N ASP A 137 -22.76 3.71 -2.07
CA ASP A 137 -23.69 4.13 -1.02
C ASP A 137 -23.70 5.64 -0.77
N LYS A 138 -22.59 6.34 -1.07
CA LYS A 138 -22.46 7.78 -0.79
C LYS A 138 -22.89 8.69 -1.93
N LEU A 139 -23.04 8.16 -3.14
CA LEU A 139 -23.42 8.94 -4.32
C LEU A 139 -24.90 8.75 -4.69
N SER A 140 -25.55 7.67 -4.23
CA SER A 140 -26.91 7.30 -4.65
C SER A 140 -28.02 7.56 -3.62
N SER A 141 -27.71 8.09 -2.42
CA SER A 141 -28.76 8.56 -1.50
C SER A 141 -28.96 10.06 -1.69
N PRO A 142 -29.88 10.52 -2.56
CA PRO A 142 -30.39 11.87 -2.44
C PRO A 142 -31.00 11.97 -1.03
N SER A 143 -30.50 12.91 -0.21
CA SER A 143 -31.09 13.16 1.12
C SER A 143 -32.60 13.19 0.97
N ARG A 144 -33.34 12.43 1.79
CA ARG A 144 -34.82 12.36 1.73
C ARG A 144 -35.47 13.75 1.65
N GLU A 145 -34.82 14.75 2.24
CA GLU A 145 -35.17 16.18 2.13
C GLU A 145 -35.22 16.72 0.68
N HIS A 146 -34.24 16.39 -0.17
CA HIS A 146 -34.21 16.79 -1.58
C HIS A 146 -35.25 16.06 -2.42
N LEU A 147 -35.51 14.78 -2.12
CA LEU A 147 -36.59 14.02 -2.76
C LEU A 147 -37.95 14.61 -2.40
N LEU A 148 -38.18 14.94 -1.13
CA LEU A 148 -39.41 15.59 -0.67
C LEU A 148 -39.61 16.96 -1.34
N ALA A 149 -38.56 17.77 -1.45
CA ALA A 149 -38.62 19.06 -2.16
C ALA A 149 -38.93 18.91 -3.66
N SER A 150 -38.43 17.85 -4.31
CA SER A 150 -38.70 17.56 -5.73
C SER A 150 -40.13 17.06 -5.98
N VAL A 151 -40.69 16.37 -5.00
CA VAL A 151 -42.11 15.95 -4.99
C VAL A 151 -43.02 17.14 -4.72
N GLU A 152 -42.65 18.04 -3.81
CA GLU A 152 -43.44 19.23 -3.48
C GLU A 152 -43.46 20.25 -4.63
N THR A 153 -42.36 20.35 -5.39
CA THR A 153 -42.30 21.15 -6.62
C THR A 153 -43.00 20.51 -7.82
N GLY A 154 -43.55 19.30 -7.67
CA GLY A 154 -44.32 18.60 -8.72
C GLY A 154 -43.45 18.04 -9.85
N VAL A 155 -42.12 18.02 -9.69
CA VAL A 155 -41.17 17.52 -10.69
C VAL A 155 -41.12 15.98 -10.66
N MET A 156 -41.46 15.36 -9.52
CA MET A 156 -41.46 13.92 -9.32
C MET A 156 -42.74 13.45 -8.59
N PRO A 157 -43.28 12.27 -8.91
CA PRO A 157 -44.45 11.71 -8.22
C PRO A 157 -44.10 11.16 -6.82
N ARG A 158 -45.06 11.19 -5.89
CA ARG A 158 -44.90 10.64 -4.52
C ARG A 158 -44.50 9.15 -4.48
N SER A 159 -44.82 8.39 -5.53
CA SER A 159 -44.45 6.97 -5.65
C SER A 159 -42.93 6.74 -5.71
N ALA A 160 -42.14 7.75 -6.10
CA ALA A 160 -40.68 7.68 -6.05
C ALA A 160 -40.10 7.69 -4.62
N LEU A 161 -40.94 7.93 -3.60
CA LEU A 161 -40.56 7.82 -2.18
C LEU A 161 -40.80 6.42 -1.60
N ASP A 162 -41.55 5.57 -2.31
CA ASP A 162 -41.99 4.24 -1.89
C ASP A 162 -41.25 3.11 -2.65
N ASP A 163 -40.36 3.44 -3.59
CA ASP A 163 -39.61 2.44 -4.35
C ASP A 163 -38.39 1.98 -3.55
N ASP A 164 -38.61 0.99 -2.69
CA ASP A 164 -37.60 0.42 -1.79
C ASP A 164 -36.74 -0.68 -2.44
N HIS A 165 -36.91 -0.99 -3.73
CA HIS A 165 -36.11 -2.04 -4.39
C HIS A 165 -35.97 -1.81 -5.91
N ASP A 166 -35.28 -0.75 -6.32
CA ASP A 166 -34.56 -0.82 -7.58
C ASP A 166 -33.20 -1.45 -7.31
N GLU A 167 -33.00 -2.67 -7.81
CA GLU A 167 -31.66 -3.20 -8.10
C GLU A 167 -30.97 -2.14 -8.98
N LEU A 168 -30.14 -1.31 -8.34
CA LEU A 168 -29.45 -0.18 -8.93
C LEU A 168 -28.69 -0.65 -10.17
N ASP A 169 -29.25 -0.38 -11.34
CA ASP A 169 -28.58 -0.57 -12.64
C ASP A 169 -27.49 0.51 -12.76
N ASP A 170 -26.29 0.16 -12.29
CA ASP A 170 -25.11 1.02 -12.19
C ASP A 170 -24.49 1.39 -13.56
N GLU A 171 -25.16 0.99 -14.66
CA GLU A 171 -24.83 1.34 -16.04
C GLU A 171 -25.55 2.61 -16.55
N GLN A 172 -26.66 3.03 -15.93
CA GLN A 172 -27.52 4.10 -16.46
C GLN A 172 -26.92 5.52 -16.33
N ASP A 173 -26.16 5.79 -15.26
CA ASP A 173 -25.57 7.12 -14.97
C ASP A 173 -24.02 7.15 -14.95
N GLY A 174 -23.39 6.04 -15.34
CA GLY A 174 -21.94 5.90 -15.46
C GLY A 174 -21.33 5.05 -14.35
N ALA A 175 -20.48 4.10 -14.76
CA ALA A 175 -19.88 3.13 -13.87
C ALA A 175 -19.09 3.80 -12.74
N MET A 176 -19.46 3.45 -11.51
CA MET A 176 -18.91 3.98 -10.27
C MET A 176 -17.39 3.75 -10.11
N TYR A 177 -16.88 2.70 -10.77
CA TYR A 177 -15.45 2.45 -10.96
C TYR A 177 -15.22 1.85 -12.35
N SER A 178 -14.01 2.01 -12.90
CA SER A 178 -13.67 1.36 -14.18
C SER A 178 -13.49 -0.14 -14.00
N TYR A 179 -14.36 -0.94 -14.62
CA TYR A 179 -14.24 -2.41 -14.66
C TYR A 179 -12.89 -2.86 -15.23
N SER A 180 -12.36 -2.16 -16.24
CA SER A 180 -11.05 -2.48 -16.82
C SER A 180 -9.92 -2.26 -15.82
N PHE A 181 -9.95 -1.16 -15.06
CA PHE A 181 -8.96 -0.90 -14.02
C PHE A 181 -9.05 -1.91 -12.88
N PHE A 182 -10.26 -2.31 -12.49
CA PHE A 182 -10.49 -3.35 -11.50
C PHE A 182 -9.83 -4.68 -11.89
N HIS A 183 -10.09 -5.17 -13.10
CA HIS A 183 -9.50 -6.42 -13.59
C HIS A 183 -7.98 -6.31 -13.77
N PHE A 184 -7.48 -5.14 -14.16
CA PHE A 184 -6.05 -4.88 -14.27
C PHE A 184 -5.33 -5.02 -12.92
N VAL A 185 -5.89 -4.45 -11.85
CA VAL A 185 -5.33 -4.60 -10.49
C VAL A 185 -5.35 -6.06 -10.04
N PHE A 186 -6.43 -6.80 -10.30
CA PHE A 186 -6.52 -8.23 -9.99
C PHE A 186 -5.50 -9.06 -10.77
N ALA A 187 -5.25 -8.73 -12.04
CA ALA A 187 -4.24 -9.40 -12.86
C ALA A 187 -2.82 -9.20 -12.29
N ILE A 188 -2.47 -7.98 -11.87
CA ILE A 188 -1.18 -7.70 -11.22
C ILE A 188 -1.06 -8.43 -9.88
N ALA A 189 -2.14 -8.45 -9.08
CA ALA A 189 -2.14 -9.17 -7.80
C ALA A 189 -1.92 -10.68 -8.01
N ALA A 190 -2.59 -11.29 -8.98
CA ALA A 190 -2.40 -12.69 -9.33
C ALA A 190 -0.95 -12.98 -9.80
N MET A 191 -0.39 -12.11 -10.64
CA MET A 191 1.00 -12.20 -11.07
C MET A 191 1.98 -12.10 -9.90
N TYR A 192 1.75 -11.18 -8.96
CA TYR A 192 2.57 -11.04 -7.76
C TYR A 192 2.51 -12.30 -6.87
N VAL A 193 1.32 -12.86 -6.65
CA VAL A 193 1.15 -14.12 -5.92
C VAL A 193 1.89 -15.27 -6.61
N ALA A 194 1.83 -15.35 -7.95
CA ALA A 194 2.58 -16.35 -8.70
C ALA A 194 4.10 -16.21 -8.50
N MET A 195 4.64 -14.99 -8.55
CA MET A 195 6.07 -14.72 -8.28
C MET A 195 6.48 -15.04 -6.84
N LEU A 196 5.61 -14.77 -5.87
CA LEU A 196 5.85 -15.16 -4.48
C LEU A 196 5.92 -16.68 -4.33
N LEU A 197 4.98 -17.42 -4.93
CA LEU A 197 4.94 -18.89 -4.87
C LEU A 197 6.15 -19.55 -5.52
N THR A 198 6.73 -18.92 -6.55
CA THR A 198 7.96 -19.40 -7.20
C THR A 198 9.23 -18.88 -6.54
N ASN A 199 9.13 -18.18 -5.41
CA ASN A 199 10.25 -17.57 -4.70
C ASN A 199 11.12 -16.68 -5.62
N TRP A 200 10.47 -16.00 -6.58
CA TRP A 200 11.14 -15.18 -7.59
C TRP A 200 12.23 -15.94 -8.40
N TYR A 201 12.18 -17.26 -8.41
CA TYR A 201 13.18 -18.09 -9.08
C TYR A 201 12.97 -18.08 -10.59
N VAL A 202 14.04 -17.78 -11.33
CA VAL A 202 14.04 -17.89 -12.80
C VAL A 202 14.54 -19.29 -13.16
N SER A 203 13.67 -20.13 -13.73
CA SER A 203 14.10 -21.39 -14.32
C SER A 203 14.92 -21.11 -15.57
N THR A 204 16.24 -21.01 -15.44
CA THR A 204 17.13 -20.98 -16.60
C THR A 204 17.07 -22.36 -17.26
N ALA A 205 16.39 -22.45 -18.41
CA ALA A 205 16.45 -23.63 -19.26
C ALA A 205 17.93 -23.84 -19.67
N LYS A 206 18.45 -25.03 -19.36
CA LYS A 206 19.79 -25.45 -19.77
C LYS A 206 19.73 -26.06 -21.16
#